data_AF-A0A2E0BR90-F1
#
_entry.id   AF-A0A2E0BR90-F1
#
_cell.length_a   1.000
_cell.length_b   1.000
_cell.length_c   1.000
_cell.angle_alpha   90.00
_cell.angle_beta   90.00
_cell.angle_gamma   90.00
#
_symmetry.space_group_name_H-M   'P 1'
#
loop_
_entity.id
_entity.type
_entity.pdbx_description
1 polymer ?
#
loop_
_entity_poly.entity_id
_entity_poly.type
_entity_poly.pdbx_seq_one_letter_code
_entity_poly.pdbx_strand_id
1 'polypeptide(L)'
;MIQRFQTLFMLFSIISLVVIIVNFPILIKDADKFHIKNFPLVKYIMLSSIFLTTYSIFQYKKLKRQRLLVSFSRFLITIAIILIVVLYKKDYDLELGFYLLLVPFIFLLISDFLIKKDQKLIKSADRIR
;
A
#
# COMPACT_ATOMS: atom_id res chain seq x y z
N MET A 1 16.78 16.17 -13.03
CA MET A 1 15.44 16.25 -12.42
C MET A 1 14.43 15.76 -13.42
N ILE A 2 13.78 14.63 -13.16
CA ILE A 2 12.58 14.18 -13.88
C ILE A 2 11.54 13.95 -12.79
N GLN A 3 10.37 14.55 -12.95
CA GLN A 3 9.17 14.27 -12.18
C GLN A 3 8.98 12.76 -12.16
N ARG A 4 9.24 12.12 -11.01
CA ARG A 4 9.29 10.67 -10.98
C ARG A 4 7.87 10.14 -10.90
N PHE A 5 7.37 9.58 -12.00
CA PHE A 5 6.05 8.95 -12.09
C PHE A 5 5.76 8.00 -10.91
N GLN A 6 6.79 7.38 -10.32
CA GLN A 6 6.68 6.58 -9.09
C GLN A 6 5.94 7.30 -7.94
N THR A 7 6.15 8.61 -7.71
CA THR A 7 5.54 9.32 -6.59
C THR A 7 4.05 9.57 -6.82
N LEU A 8 3.60 9.65 -8.08
CA LEU A 8 2.17 9.72 -8.41
C LEU A 8 1.46 8.42 -8.01
N PHE A 9 2.06 7.27 -8.33
CA PHE A 9 1.50 5.97 -7.91
C PHE A 9 1.51 5.78 -6.39
N MET A 10 2.53 6.28 -5.69
CA MET A 10 2.53 6.31 -4.22
C MET A 10 1.38 7.17 -3.67
N LEU A 11 1.14 8.35 -4.25
CA LEU A 11 0.03 9.21 -3.85
C LEU A 11 -1.33 8.57 -4.11
N PHE A 12 -1.51 7.95 -5.28
CA PHE A 12 -2.74 7.20 -5.57
C PHE A 12 -2.95 6.03 -4.63
N SER A 13 -1.88 5.33 -4.22
CA SER A 13 -1.96 4.31 -3.17
C SER A 13 -2.38 4.87 -1.83
N ILE A 14 -1.90 6.05 -1.42
CA ILE A 14 -2.27 6.66 -0.15
C ILE A 14 -3.74 7.07 -0.18
N ILE A 15 -4.16 7.76 -1.25
CA ILE A 15 -5.54 8.23 -1.41
C ILE A 15 -6.51 7.06 -1.42
N SER A 16 -6.23 6.01 -2.20
CA SER A 16 -7.10 4.84 -2.26
C SER A 16 -7.19 4.13 -0.91
N LEU A 17 -6.07 3.94 -0.19
CA LEU A 17 -6.10 3.31 1.13
C LEU A 17 -6.90 4.14 2.14
N VAL A 18 -6.73 5.48 2.15
CA VAL A 18 -7.49 6.37 3.04
C VAL A 18 -9.00 6.31 2.74
N VAL A 19 -9.37 6.38 1.45
CA VAL A 19 -10.78 6.28 1.03
C VAL A 19 -11.40 4.95 1.46
N ILE A 20 -10.65 3.85 1.34
CA ILE A 20 -11.09 2.51 1.79
C ILE A 20 -11.31 2.49 3.31
N ILE A 21 -10.37 3.02 4.09
CA ILE A 21 -10.46 3.06 5.56
C ILE A 21 -11.70 3.81 6.06
N VAL A 22 -12.07 4.90 5.40
CA VAL A 22 -13.15 5.78 5.86
C VAL A 22 -14.52 5.33 5.36
N ASN A 23 -14.63 4.95 4.08
CA ASN A 23 -15.94 4.83 3.43
C ASN A 23 -16.41 3.39 3.24
N PHE A 24 -15.48 2.43 3.09
CA PHE A 24 -15.86 1.08 2.66
C PHE A 24 -15.93 0.09 3.85
N PRO A 25 -17.01 -0.68 3.97
CA PRO A 25 -17.05 -1.84 4.86
C PRO A 25 -16.20 -2.98 4.27
N ILE A 26 -15.45 -3.67 5.11
CA ILE A 26 -14.62 -4.82 4.69
C ILE A 26 -15.37 -6.13 4.91
N LEU A 27 -16.16 -6.20 5.97
CA LEU A 27 -16.79 -7.42 6.45
C LEU A 27 -18.28 -7.19 6.64
N ILE A 28 -19.08 -8.22 6.40
CA ILE A 28 -20.51 -8.24 6.69
C ILE A 28 -20.85 -9.45 7.54
N LYS A 29 -21.77 -9.28 8.50
CA LYS A 29 -22.34 -10.37 9.28
C LYS A 29 -23.81 -10.09 9.52
N ASP A 30 -24.69 -11.02 9.14
CA ASP A 30 -26.13 -10.93 9.40
C ASP A 30 -26.77 -9.58 9.01
N ALA A 31 -26.38 -9.03 7.85
CA ALA A 31 -26.72 -7.70 7.32
C ALA A 31 -26.03 -6.48 7.97
N ASP A 32 -25.29 -6.65 9.07
CA ASP A 32 -24.49 -5.59 9.67
C ASP A 32 -23.13 -5.45 8.97
N LYS A 33 -22.83 -4.21 8.57
CA LYS A 33 -21.61 -3.85 7.84
C LYS A 33 -20.52 -3.35 8.78
N PHE A 34 -19.38 -4.04 8.77
CA PHE A 34 -18.24 -3.72 9.61
C PHE A 34 -17.15 -2.99 8.83
N HIS A 35 -16.83 -1.79 9.29
CA HIS A 35 -15.75 -0.97 8.77
C HIS A 35 -14.41 -1.31 9.45
N ILE A 36 -13.30 -0.90 8.85
CA ILE A 36 -11.94 -1.02 9.43
C ILE A 36 -11.85 -0.42 10.84
N LYS A 37 -12.69 0.59 11.15
CA LYS A 37 -12.75 1.22 12.47
C LYS A 37 -13.03 0.23 13.60
N ASN A 38 -13.73 -0.87 13.31
CA ASN A 38 -14.10 -1.89 14.29
C ASN A 38 -12.93 -2.85 14.60
N PHE A 39 -11.86 -2.82 13.78
CA PHE A 39 -10.71 -3.70 13.90
C PHE A 39 -9.43 -2.88 14.16
N PRO A 40 -9.10 -2.56 15.42
CA PRO A 40 -8.03 -1.63 15.76
C PRO A 40 -6.66 -2.11 15.23
N LEU A 41 -6.38 -3.41 15.31
CA LEU A 41 -5.12 -3.99 14.85
C LEU A 41 -4.92 -3.79 13.33
N VAL A 42 -5.95 -4.13 12.53
CA VAL A 42 -5.92 -3.96 11.06
C VAL A 42 -5.79 -2.47 10.71
N LYS A 43 -6.53 -1.60 11.40
CA LYS A 43 -6.46 -0.15 11.23
C LYS A 43 -5.05 0.39 11.46
N TYR A 44 -4.37 0.01 12.54
CA TYR A 44 -3.02 0.48 12.84
C TYR A 44 -1.98 0.01 11.83
N ILE A 45 -2.12 -1.21 11.30
CA ILE A 45 -1.24 -1.73 10.25
C ILE A 45 -1.42 -0.93 8.95
N MET A 46 -2.67 -0.67 8.55
CA MET A 46 -2.95 0.13 7.35
C MET A 46 -2.48 1.57 7.50
N LEU A 47 -2.68 2.21 8.66
CA LEU A 47 -2.15 3.54 8.95
C LEU A 47 -0.61 3.57 8.91
N SER A 48 0.05 2.54 9.42
CA SER A 48 1.50 2.41 9.34
C SER A 48 1.98 2.31 7.88
N SER A 49 1.25 1.59 7.03
CA SER A 49 1.53 1.53 5.59
C SER A 49 1.39 2.90 4.90
N ILE A 50 0.36 3.69 5.24
CA ILE A 50 0.20 5.07 4.75
C ILE A 50 1.38 5.94 5.18
N PHE A 51 1.77 5.86 6.46
CA PHE A 51 2.88 6.64 7.00
C PHE A 51 4.20 6.31 6.28
N LEU A 52 4.50 5.03 6.09
CA LEU A 52 5.71 4.58 5.40
C LEU A 52 5.71 4.98 3.92
N THR A 53 4.57 4.86 3.23
CA THR A 53 4.44 5.25 1.83
C THR A 53 4.66 6.77 1.70
N THR A 54 4.07 7.56 2.59
CA THR A 54 4.24 9.01 2.66
C THR A 54 5.70 9.38 2.92
N TYR A 55 6.34 8.74 3.91
CA TYR A 55 7.75 8.93 4.20
C TYR A 55 8.63 8.58 2.99
N SER A 56 8.27 7.55 2.22
CA SER A 56 9.01 7.14 1.02
C SER A 56 9.02 8.20 -0.08
N ILE A 57 7.97 9.05 -0.18
CA ILE A 57 7.89 10.14 -1.16
C ILE A 57 9.01 11.16 -0.90
N PHE A 58 9.23 11.53 0.35
CA PHE A 58 10.31 12.45 0.75
C PHE A 58 11.71 11.86 0.54
N GLN A 59 11.83 10.53 0.41
CA GLN A 59 13.10 9.83 0.22
C GLN A 59 13.58 9.72 -1.23
N TYR A 60 13.10 10.59 -2.12
CA TYR A 60 13.42 10.58 -3.55
C TYR A 60 14.92 10.56 -3.86
N LYS A 61 15.79 11.18 -3.04
CA LYS A 61 17.24 11.18 -3.30
C LYS A 61 17.87 9.79 -3.18
N LYS A 62 17.36 8.94 -2.28
CA LYS A 62 17.93 7.61 -1.98
C LYS A 62 17.02 6.50 -2.52
N LEU A 63 17.14 6.21 -3.82
CA LEU A 63 16.31 5.22 -4.53
C LEU A 63 16.28 3.84 -3.85
N LYS A 64 17.41 3.34 -3.31
CA LYS A 64 17.46 2.06 -2.59
C LYS A 64 16.56 2.08 -1.36
N ARG A 65 16.64 3.14 -0.55
CA ARG A 65 15.83 3.33 0.66
C ARG A 65 14.35 3.52 0.31
N GLN A 66 14.05 4.30 -0.72
CA GLN A 66 12.69 4.49 -1.22
C GLN A 66 12.04 3.16 -1.62
N ARG A 67 12.77 2.32 -2.36
CA ARG A 67 12.29 0.98 -2.75
C ARG A 67 12.00 0.08 -1.54
N LEU A 68 12.88 0.08 -0.56
CA LEU A 68 12.71 -0.70 0.67
C LEU A 68 11.43 -0.27 1.40
N LEU A 69 11.23 1.04 1.59
CA LEU A 69 10.03 1.58 2.24
C LEU A 69 8.74 1.24 1.50
N VAL A 70 8.73 1.32 0.16
CA VAL A 70 7.57 0.93 -0.67
C VAL A 70 7.29 -0.57 -0.54
N SER A 71 8.32 -1.41 -0.62
CA SER A 71 8.17 -2.85 -0.45
C SER A 71 7.69 -3.21 0.96
N PHE A 72 8.14 -2.49 1.98
CA PHE A 72 7.70 -2.70 3.36
C PHE A 72 6.25 -2.24 3.57
N SER A 73 5.86 -1.12 2.96
CA SER A 73 4.47 -0.64 2.95
C SER A 73 3.54 -1.66 2.28
N ARG A 74 3.98 -2.23 1.16
CA ARG A 74 3.28 -3.31 0.46
C ARG A 74 3.13 -4.55 1.33
N PHE A 75 4.20 -4.94 2.03
CA PHE A 75 4.19 -6.07 2.96
C PHE A 75 3.17 -5.87 4.10
N LEU A 76 3.05 -4.67 4.65
CA LEU A 76 2.03 -4.36 5.65
C LEU A 76 0.60 -4.52 5.12
N ILE A 77 0.33 -4.12 3.89
CA ILE A 77 -0.99 -4.34 3.26
C ILE A 77 -1.26 -5.83 3.11
N THR A 78 -0.27 -6.62 2.70
CA THR A 78 -0.39 -8.08 2.63
C THR A 78 -0.66 -8.71 3.99
N ILE A 79 0.04 -8.27 5.04
CA ILE A 79 -0.24 -8.73 6.42
C ILE A 79 -1.67 -8.37 6.82
N ALA A 80 -2.12 -7.15 6.53
CA ALA A 80 -3.48 -6.73 6.85
C ALA A 80 -4.54 -7.61 6.16
N ILE A 81 -4.34 -7.93 4.87
CA ILE A 81 -5.22 -8.84 4.12
C ILE A 81 -5.23 -10.23 4.74
N ILE A 82 -4.05 -10.80 5.06
CA ILE A 82 -3.94 -12.13 5.68
C ILE A 82 -4.64 -12.14 7.04
N LEU A 83 -4.42 -11.12 7.88
CA LEU A 83 -5.07 -11.02 9.18
C LEU A 83 -6.59 -10.97 9.04
N ILE A 84 -7.12 -10.22 8.07
CA ILE A 84 -8.56 -10.19 7.82
C ILE A 84 -9.10 -11.58 7.49
N VAL A 85 -8.43 -12.29 6.57
CA VAL A 85 -8.85 -13.61 6.12
C VAL A 85 -8.71 -14.67 7.21
N VAL A 86 -7.63 -14.66 7.99
CA VAL A 86 -7.36 -15.70 8.99
C VAL A 86 -8.21 -15.51 10.25
N LEU A 87 -8.38 -14.27 10.71
CA LEU A 87 -9.04 -13.99 11.98
C LEU A 87 -10.55 -13.83 11.84
N TYR A 88 -11.04 -13.25 10.73
CA TYR A 88 -12.44 -12.83 10.64
C TYR A 88 -13.26 -13.59 9.61
N LYS A 89 -12.66 -14.30 8.65
CA LYS A 89 -13.42 -15.04 7.62
C LYS A 89 -14.34 -16.12 8.19
N LYS A 90 -14.04 -16.66 9.38
CA LYS A 90 -14.87 -17.70 10.00
C LYS A 90 -16.23 -17.17 10.47
N ASP A 91 -16.26 -15.91 10.91
CA ASP A 91 -17.43 -15.29 11.54
C ASP A 91 -18.08 -14.21 10.67
N TYR A 92 -17.41 -13.77 9.59
CA TYR A 92 -17.80 -12.68 8.72
C TYR A 92 -17.55 -13.01 7.25
N ASP A 93 -18.45 -12.56 6.38
CA ASP A 93 -18.26 -12.62 4.94
C ASP A 93 -17.43 -11.43 4.42
N LEU A 94 -16.67 -11.67 3.35
CA LEU A 94 -15.84 -10.64 2.71
C LEU A 94 -16.70 -9.73 1.83
N GLU A 95 -16.65 -8.42 2.08
CA GLU A 95 -17.38 -7.43 1.31
C GLU A 95 -16.48 -6.68 0.31
N LEU A 96 -17.07 -5.79 -0.51
CA LEU A 96 -16.36 -5.06 -1.56
C LEU A 96 -15.12 -4.32 -1.06
N GLY A 97 -15.15 -3.75 0.15
CA GLY A 97 -14.01 -3.04 0.73
C GLY A 97 -12.77 -3.92 0.91
N PHE A 98 -12.94 -5.23 1.12
CA PHE A 98 -11.82 -6.18 1.16
C PHE A 98 -11.13 -6.27 -0.20
N TYR A 99 -11.88 -6.49 -1.27
CA TYR A 99 -11.32 -6.60 -2.62
C TYR A 99 -10.67 -5.29 -3.09
N LEU A 100 -11.21 -4.14 -2.66
CA LEU A 100 -10.64 -2.83 -2.94
C LEU A 100 -9.22 -2.65 -2.36
N LEU A 101 -8.81 -3.40 -1.33
CA LEU A 101 -7.44 -3.36 -0.81
C LEU A 101 -6.39 -3.81 -1.82
N LEU A 102 -6.79 -4.52 -2.88
CA LEU A 102 -5.89 -4.85 -3.99
C LEU A 102 -5.49 -3.62 -4.81
N VAL A 103 -6.31 -2.56 -4.84
CA VAL A 103 -6.02 -1.33 -5.59
C VAL A 103 -4.76 -0.62 -5.09
N PRO A 104 -4.64 -0.23 -3.81
CA PRO A 104 -3.40 0.36 -3.29
C PRO A 104 -2.21 -0.59 -3.42
N PHE A 105 -2.43 -1.90 -3.28
CA PHE A 105 -1.38 -2.90 -3.48
C PHE A 105 -0.81 -2.88 -4.92
N ILE A 106 -1.66 -2.81 -5.94
CA ILE A 106 -1.25 -2.70 -7.35
C ILE A 106 -0.49 -1.40 -7.60
N PHE A 107 -0.95 -0.28 -7.04
CA PHE A 107 -0.23 0.99 -7.18
C PHE A 107 1.18 0.95 -6.58
N LEU A 108 1.36 0.32 -5.40
CA LEU A 108 2.68 0.11 -4.83
C LEU A 108 3.55 -0.85 -5.65
N LEU A 109 2.96 -1.86 -6.30
CA LEU A 109 3.68 -2.73 -7.24
C LEU A 109 4.23 -1.95 -8.44
N ILE A 110 3.39 -1.12 -9.06
CA ILE A 110 3.80 -0.27 -10.18
C ILE A 110 4.90 0.70 -9.72
N SER A 111 4.74 1.30 -8.54
CA SER A 111 5.76 2.19 -7.98
C SER A 111 7.10 1.49 -7.76
N ASP A 112 7.11 0.26 -7.23
CA ASP A 112 8.34 -0.53 -7.02
C ASP A 112 9.02 -0.86 -8.36
N PHE A 113 8.23 -1.22 -9.37
CA PHE A 113 8.73 -1.48 -10.72
C PHE A 113 9.41 -0.24 -11.33
N LEU A 114 8.78 0.93 -11.21
CA LEU A 114 9.34 2.19 -11.70
C LEU A 114 10.64 2.57 -10.97
N ILE A 115 10.68 2.42 -9.63
CA ILE A 115 11.90 2.66 -8.85
C ILE A 115 13.04 1.73 -9.32
N LYS A 116 12.73 0.46 -9.59
CA LYS A 116 13.73 -0.52 -10.06
C LYS A 116 14.26 -0.14 -11.44
N LYS A 117 13.40 0.34 -12.35
CA LYS A 117 13.80 0.84 -13.66
C LYS A 117 14.73 2.05 -13.54
N ASP A 118 14.37 3.03 -12.71
CA ASP A 118 15.18 4.23 -12.47
C ASP A 118 16.55 3.89 -11.87
N GLN A 119 16.61 2.95 -10.93
CA GLN A 119 17.88 2.46 -10.39
C GLN A 119 18.77 1.81 -11.46
N LYS A 120 18.18 1.07 -12.41
CA LYS A 120 18.94 0.41 -13.48
C LYS A 120 19.54 1.44 -14.45
N LEU A 121 18.79 2.47 -14.79
CA LEU A 121 19.22 3.54 -15.71
C LEU A 121 20.42 4.34 -15.15
N ILE A 122 20.39 4.67 -13.86
CA ILE A 122 21.51 5.38 -13.20
C ILE A 122 22.75 4.51 -13.19
N LYS A 123 22.61 3.23 -12.82
CA LYS A 123 23.73 2.28 -12.81
C LYS A 123 24.33 2.04 -14.19
N SER A 124 23.52 2.06 -15.26
CA SER A 124 24.05 1.93 -16.62
C SER A 124 24.81 3.18 -17.07
N ALA A 125 24.37 4.37 -16.67
CA ALA A 125 25.09 5.61 -16.96
C ALA A 125 26.44 5.68 -16.23
N ASP A 126 26.48 5.25 -14.96
CA ASP A 126 27.72 5.20 -14.17
C ASP A 126 28.76 4.21 -14.72
N ARG A 127 28.37 3.19 -15.50
CA ARG A 127 29.33 2.23 -16.09
C ARG A 127 30.05 2.74 -17.33
N ILE A 128 29.53 3.78 -17.96
CA ILE A 128 30.10 4.37 -19.19
C ILE A 128 31.16 5.43 -18.83
N ARG A 129 31.16 5.90 -17.58
CA ARG A 129 32.07 6.91 -17.07
C ARG A 129 33.26 6.27 -16.36
#